data_AF-A0A1S3I4W6-F1
#
_entry.id   AF-A0A1S3I4W6-F1
#
_cell.length_a   1.000
_cell.length_b   1.000
_cell.length_c   1.000
_cell.angle_alpha   90.00
_cell.angle_beta   90.00
_cell.angle_gamma   90.00
#
_symmetry.space_group_name_H-M   'P 1'
#
loop_
_entity.id
_entity.type
_entity.pdbx_description
1 polymer ?
#
loop_
_entity_poly.entity_id
_entity_poly.type
_entity_poly.pdbx_seq_one_letter_code
_entity_poly.pdbx_strand_id
1 'polypeptide(L)'
;MFPELEEGGLATYRAALVQNQHLSVLAKKIQLHKFMLYAHGPDLCRDSAMKHAMANCFEALLGALLIDSSIEVADRIVANTLFADDPKRYQVWTNLPLHPLQDDEPNGDRHWIEKSPVLQKLTKFEENTGIKFSNIRILAKCFTTKRVPYNNLTMGNNQRLELLGDTIMNLIAAEYLYKHFPGHHEGHLSLLRSSLVNNHNQALVAEELGMLEYLNLGPEDGRRKPVELKTKGKADTLEAFVGALYVDKDLQHCEVFCQVCFFPRLTQFILNQEWNDPKSQLQQCCLTLRELNQGEPDRPVYKTLGASGATNTRQYQVAVYFRGQRLARGTGQSIRLAEMAAARNALEEKADMFPQLEFQKKFIEGKYDRRLRDAIKLDEQDDVFKNYSRFVESYTQDKLVVEEENSNLPMGYREPNEVTKDEKSKVRSKKKSKSATE
;
A
#
# COMPACT_ATOMS: atom_id res chain seq x y z
N MET A 1 -15.31 13.01 -7.85
CA MET A 1 -16.63 13.31 -7.21
C MET A 1 -16.57 14.44 -6.18
N PHE A 2 -15.75 14.37 -5.12
CA PHE A 2 -15.78 15.37 -4.03
C PHE A 2 -14.42 16.09 -3.87
N PRO A 3 -14.07 17.08 -4.71
CA PRO A 3 -12.79 17.79 -4.63
C PRO A 3 -12.65 18.72 -3.42
N GLU A 4 -13.75 19.18 -2.82
CA GLU A 4 -13.71 20.10 -1.66
C GLU A 4 -13.79 19.39 -0.31
N LEU A 5 -14.07 18.09 -0.29
CA LEU A 5 -14.27 17.35 0.95
C LEU A 5 -12.94 16.94 1.57
N GLU A 6 -12.80 17.19 2.87
CA GLU A 6 -11.64 16.75 3.65
C GLU A 6 -11.60 15.21 3.82
N GLU A 7 -10.42 14.71 4.20
CA GLU A 7 -10.14 13.30 4.45
C GLU A 7 -11.17 12.63 5.37
N GLY A 8 -11.55 13.28 6.48
CA GLY A 8 -12.50 12.73 7.45
C GLY A 8 -13.90 12.47 6.86
N GLY A 9 -14.36 13.34 5.96
CA GLY A 9 -15.61 13.14 5.24
C GLY A 9 -15.51 11.96 4.27
N LEU A 10 -14.42 11.88 3.50
CA LEU A 10 -14.17 10.78 2.57
C LEU A 10 -14.06 9.43 3.28
N ALA A 11 -13.34 9.37 4.40
CA ALA A 11 -13.20 8.16 5.21
C ALA A 11 -14.54 7.68 5.75
N THR A 12 -15.43 8.60 6.14
CA THR A 12 -16.78 8.27 6.62
C THR A 12 -17.63 7.68 5.50
N TYR A 13 -17.61 8.27 4.30
CA TYR A 13 -18.32 7.70 3.14
C TYR A 13 -17.76 6.32 2.75
N ARG A 14 -16.44 6.16 2.73
CA ARG A 14 -15.78 4.87 2.47
C ARG A 14 -16.24 3.81 3.47
N ALA A 15 -16.21 4.12 4.76
CA ALA A 15 -16.60 3.18 5.80
C ALA A 15 -18.07 2.74 5.67
N ALA A 16 -18.97 3.66 5.29
CA ALA A 16 -20.39 3.36 5.08
C ALA A 16 -20.64 2.49 3.82
N LEU A 17 -19.84 2.64 2.77
CA LEU A 17 -19.95 1.85 1.54
C LEU A 17 -19.38 0.44 1.70
N VAL A 18 -18.25 0.31 2.40
CA VAL A 18 -17.50 -0.96 2.52
C VAL A 18 -17.98 -1.80 3.72
N GLN A 19 -18.91 -1.30 4.53
CA GLN A 19 -19.44 -2.07 5.66
C GLN A 19 -20.07 -3.39 5.19
N ASN A 20 -19.76 -4.52 5.84
CA ASN A 20 -20.27 -5.85 5.44
C ASN A 20 -21.80 -5.92 5.37
N GLN A 21 -22.51 -5.12 6.18
CA GLN A 21 -23.97 -5.03 6.10
C GLN A 21 -24.43 -4.46 4.75
N HIS A 22 -23.76 -3.43 4.25
CA HIS A 22 -24.01 -2.83 2.94
C HIS A 22 -23.62 -3.83 1.83
N LEU A 23 -22.42 -4.39 1.88
CA LEU A 23 -21.94 -5.35 0.88
C LEU A 23 -22.86 -6.57 0.76
N SER A 24 -23.42 -7.05 1.87
CA SER A 24 -24.43 -8.12 1.89
C SER A 24 -25.70 -7.76 1.10
N VAL A 25 -26.15 -6.50 1.18
CA VAL A 25 -27.30 -6.01 0.39
C VAL A 25 -26.97 -5.99 -1.10
N LEU A 26 -25.77 -5.55 -1.48
CA LEU A 26 -25.31 -5.56 -2.88
C LEU A 26 -25.17 -6.99 -3.42
N ALA A 27 -24.60 -7.90 -2.63
CA ALA A 27 -24.52 -9.32 -2.94
C ALA A 27 -25.91 -9.94 -3.20
N LYS A 28 -26.92 -9.50 -2.46
CA LYS A 28 -28.31 -9.93 -2.66
C LYS A 28 -28.89 -9.42 -3.98
N LYS A 29 -28.57 -8.21 -4.43
CA LYS A 29 -29.03 -7.65 -5.71
C LYS A 29 -28.59 -8.51 -6.90
N ILE A 30 -27.35 -9.03 -6.88
CA ILE A 30 -26.85 -9.97 -7.89
C ILE A 30 -27.26 -11.43 -7.65
N GLN A 31 -28.12 -11.68 -6.66
CA GLN A 31 -28.60 -13.01 -6.28
C GLN A 31 -27.48 -13.99 -5.90
N LEU A 32 -26.37 -13.50 -5.32
CA LEU A 32 -25.19 -14.32 -5.01
C LEU A 32 -25.52 -15.53 -4.11
N HIS A 33 -26.47 -15.36 -3.19
CA HIS A 33 -26.98 -16.42 -2.31
C HIS A 33 -27.47 -17.69 -3.02
N LYS A 34 -27.85 -17.62 -4.30
CA LYS A 34 -28.28 -18.79 -5.08
C LYS A 34 -27.12 -19.61 -5.64
N PHE A 35 -25.94 -19.00 -5.77
CA PHE A 35 -24.76 -19.60 -6.40
C PHE A 35 -23.67 -19.96 -5.39
N MET A 36 -23.78 -19.46 -4.16
CA MET A 36 -22.84 -19.77 -3.08
C MET A 36 -22.91 -21.25 -2.69
N LEU A 37 -21.73 -21.87 -2.59
CA LEU A 37 -21.57 -23.21 -2.03
C LEU A 37 -21.60 -23.14 -0.50
N TYR A 38 -22.77 -22.87 0.06
CA TYR A 38 -22.96 -22.73 1.50
C TYR A 38 -23.25 -24.10 2.13
N ALA A 39 -22.37 -24.55 3.04
CA ALA A 39 -22.57 -25.80 3.75
C ALA A 39 -23.73 -25.69 4.76
N HIS A 40 -24.63 -26.67 4.75
CA HIS A 40 -25.70 -26.75 5.73
C HIS A 40 -25.18 -27.26 7.07
N GLY A 41 -24.86 -26.33 7.97
CA GLY A 41 -24.58 -26.64 9.37
C GLY A 41 -25.77 -26.29 10.28
N PRO A 42 -26.06 -27.09 11.32
CA PRO A 42 -27.20 -26.89 12.22
C PRO A 42 -27.18 -25.54 12.95
N ASP A 43 -25.98 -24.98 13.21
CA ASP A 43 -25.80 -23.66 13.84
C ASP A 43 -25.46 -22.51 12.85
N LEU A 44 -25.24 -22.85 11.58
CA LEU A 44 -24.77 -21.90 10.54
C LEU A 44 -25.93 -21.20 9.83
N CYS A 45 -27.15 -21.72 9.88
CA CYS A 45 -28.32 -21.15 9.20
C CYS A 45 -28.98 -19.98 9.96
N ARG A 46 -28.17 -19.08 10.56
CA ARG A 46 -28.68 -17.81 11.11
C ARG A 46 -28.58 -16.72 10.05
N ASP A 47 -29.59 -15.85 10.00
CA ASP A 47 -29.63 -14.72 9.04
C ASP A 47 -28.38 -13.83 9.12
N SER A 48 -27.80 -13.64 10.30
CA SER A 48 -26.57 -12.88 10.47
C SER A 48 -25.37 -13.57 9.81
N ALA A 49 -25.19 -14.87 10.05
CA ALA A 49 -24.11 -15.66 9.47
C ALA A 49 -24.19 -15.70 7.94
N MET A 50 -25.40 -15.85 7.39
CA MET A 50 -25.62 -15.80 5.95
C MET A 50 -25.28 -14.42 5.36
N LYS A 51 -25.67 -13.33 6.04
CA LYS A 51 -25.33 -11.97 5.60
C LYS A 51 -23.81 -11.74 5.56
N HIS A 52 -23.10 -12.18 6.59
CA HIS A 52 -21.64 -12.11 6.64
C HIS A 52 -20.99 -12.96 5.53
N ALA A 53 -21.46 -14.19 5.33
CA ALA A 53 -20.94 -15.05 4.27
C ALA A 53 -21.16 -14.45 2.88
N MET A 54 -22.34 -13.85 2.63
CA MET A 54 -22.64 -13.16 1.37
C MET A 54 -21.71 -11.96 1.12
N ALA A 55 -21.45 -11.16 2.16
CA ALA A 55 -20.54 -10.02 2.04
C ALA A 55 -19.12 -10.47 1.68
N ASN A 56 -18.57 -11.45 2.41
CA ASN A 56 -17.23 -11.98 2.14
C ASN A 56 -17.15 -12.64 0.76
N CYS A 57 -18.21 -13.33 0.31
CA CYS A 57 -18.25 -13.93 -1.01
C CYS A 57 -18.32 -12.86 -2.12
N PHE A 58 -18.99 -11.74 -1.87
CA PHE A 58 -19.00 -10.61 -2.80
C PHE A 58 -17.62 -9.96 -2.94
N GLU A 59 -16.90 -9.76 -1.83
CA GLU A 59 -15.50 -9.30 -1.88
C GLU A 59 -14.60 -10.30 -2.62
N ALA A 60 -14.77 -11.60 -2.35
CA ALA A 60 -14.03 -12.65 -3.06
C ALA A 60 -14.34 -12.67 -4.56
N LEU A 61 -15.58 -12.41 -4.97
CA LEU A 61 -15.97 -12.29 -6.37
C LEU A 61 -15.27 -11.09 -7.03
N LEU A 62 -15.25 -9.93 -6.36
CA LEU A 62 -14.54 -8.74 -6.87
C LEU A 62 -13.03 -8.99 -6.98
N GLY A 63 -12.44 -9.69 -6.01
CA GLY A 63 -11.03 -10.10 -6.07
C GLY A 63 -10.74 -11.05 -7.23
N ALA A 64 -11.62 -12.03 -7.47
CA ALA A 64 -11.50 -12.94 -8.61
C ALA A 64 -11.58 -12.19 -9.96
N LEU A 65 -12.50 -11.23 -10.09
CA LEU A 65 -12.63 -10.39 -11.28
C LEU A 65 -11.42 -9.48 -11.53
N LEU A 66 -10.82 -8.96 -10.45
CA LEU A 66 -9.60 -8.16 -10.52
C LEU A 66 -8.44 -8.98 -11.10
N ILE A 67 -8.29 -10.24 -10.67
CA ILE A 67 -7.20 -11.12 -11.09
C ILE A 67 -7.40 -11.67 -12.51
N ASP A 68 -8.64 -12.07 -12.85
CA ASP A 68 -8.96 -12.70 -14.13
C ASP A 68 -9.10 -11.70 -15.29
N SER A 69 -9.59 -10.50 -15.00
CA SER A 69 -9.87 -9.47 -16.01
C SER A 69 -9.09 -8.18 -15.74
N SER A 70 -9.74 -7.15 -15.20
CA SER A 70 -9.14 -5.85 -14.92
C SER A 70 -9.93 -5.11 -13.85
N ILE A 71 -9.32 -4.07 -13.27
CA ILE A 71 -9.96 -3.21 -12.28
C ILE A 71 -11.22 -2.52 -12.81
N GLU A 72 -11.31 -2.26 -14.12
CA GLU A 72 -12.45 -1.63 -14.78
C GLU A 72 -13.70 -2.52 -14.78
N VAL A 73 -13.52 -3.84 -14.85
CA VAL A 73 -14.64 -4.80 -14.79
C VAL A 73 -15.22 -4.83 -13.37
N ALA A 74 -14.34 -4.87 -12.37
CA ALA A 74 -14.74 -4.79 -10.96
C ALA A 74 -15.47 -3.48 -10.66
N ASP A 75 -14.94 -2.34 -11.10
CA ASP A 75 -15.57 -1.03 -10.91
C ASP A 75 -16.96 -0.96 -11.56
N ARG A 76 -17.10 -1.46 -12.79
CA ARG A 76 -18.40 -1.52 -13.48
C ARG A 76 -19.43 -2.36 -12.73
N ILE A 77 -19.02 -3.49 -12.16
CA ILE A 77 -19.91 -4.37 -11.38
C ILE A 77 -20.32 -3.67 -10.08
N VAL A 78 -19.39 -3.01 -9.39
CA VAL A 78 -19.70 -2.21 -8.19
C VAL A 78 -20.66 -1.07 -8.54
N ALA A 79 -20.39 -0.31 -9.60
CA ALA A 79 -21.25 0.78 -10.06
C ALA A 79 -22.67 0.29 -10.42
N ASN A 80 -22.76 -0.82 -11.15
CA ASN A 80 -24.03 -1.43 -11.52
C ASN A 80 -24.80 -1.88 -10.27
N THR A 81 -24.15 -2.52 -9.30
CA THR A 81 -24.84 -3.01 -8.10
C THR A 81 -25.29 -1.88 -7.17
N LEU A 82 -24.50 -0.80 -7.06
CA LEU A 82 -24.84 0.37 -6.26
C LEU A 82 -26.02 1.14 -6.86
N PHE A 83 -26.00 1.43 -8.16
CA PHE A 83 -26.91 2.38 -8.81
C PHE A 83 -27.79 1.81 -9.93
N ALA A 84 -27.96 0.48 -10.02
CA ALA A 84 -28.84 -0.17 -11.01
C ALA A 84 -30.23 0.48 -11.11
N ASP A 85 -30.78 0.93 -9.98
CA ASP A 85 -32.13 1.47 -9.88
C ASP A 85 -32.22 2.96 -10.28
N ASP A 86 -31.08 3.66 -10.46
CA ASP A 86 -31.03 5.09 -10.78
C ASP A 86 -29.97 5.39 -11.87
N PRO A 87 -30.38 5.44 -13.15
CA PRO A 87 -29.48 5.69 -14.27
C PRO A 87 -28.74 7.04 -14.22
N LYS A 88 -29.32 8.06 -13.57
CA LYS A 88 -28.67 9.37 -13.45
C LYS A 88 -27.49 9.30 -12.50
N ARG A 89 -27.67 8.64 -11.34
CA ARG A 89 -26.58 8.43 -10.38
C ARG A 89 -25.51 7.52 -10.93
N TYR A 90 -25.90 6.50 -11.68
CA TYR A 90 -24.96 5.63 -12.39
C TYR A 90 -24.03 6.42 -13.31
N GLN A 91 -24.57 7.29 -14.17
CA GLN A 91 -23.77 8.12 -15.07
C GLN A 91 -22.80 9.06 -14.34
N VAL A 92 -23.23 9.64 -13.21
CA VAL A 92 -22.36 10.51 -12.39
C VAL A 92 -21.25 9.70 -11.71
N TRP A 93 -21.52 8.47 -11.30
CA TRP A 93 -20.53 7.59 -10.69
C TRP A 93 -19.48 7.10 -11.69
N THR A 94 -19.90 6.74 -12.91
CA THR A 94 -18.98 6.21 -13.94
C THR A 94 -18.17 7.31 -14.62
N ASN A 95 -18.73 8.52 -14.76
CA ASN A 95 -18.06 9.64 -15.43
C ASN A 95 -17.51 10.61 -14.38
N LEU A 96 -16.41 10.21 -13.73
CA LEU A 96 -15.75 11.03 -12.73
C LEU A 96 -14.98 12.18 -13.38
N PRO A 97 -15.09 13.42 -12.86
CA PRO A 97 -14.23 14.50 -13.30
C PRO A 97 -12.78 14.23 -12.89
N LEU A 98 -11.84 14.74 -13.69
CA LEU A 98 -10.41 14.71 -13.39
C LEU A 98 -10.09 15.50 -12.10
N HIS A 99 -8.88 15.31 -11.59
CA HIS A 99 -8.43 16.09 -10.44
C HIS A 99 -8.42 17.59 -10.78
N PRO A 100 -8.82 18.51 -9.88
CA PRO A 100 -8.90 19.95 -10.19
C PRO A 100 -7.62 20.54 -10.82
N LEU A 101 -6.45 20.11 -10.34
CA LEU A 101 -5.16 20.55 -10.91
C LEU A 101 -4.90 20.06 -12.34
N GLN A 102 -5.51 18.95 -12.76
CA GLN A 102 -5.44 18.43 -14.14
C GLN A 102 -6.51 19.07 -15.02
N ASP A 103 -7.67 19.37 -14.45
CA ASP A 103 -8.76 20.06 -15.14
C ASP A 103 -8.38 21.53 -15.44
N ASP A 104 -7.62 22.17 -14.53
CA ASP A 104 -7.02 23.49 -14.74
C ASP A 104 -6.11 23.51 -16.00
N GLU A 105 -5.28 22.48 -16.20
CA GLU A 105 -4.27 22.41 -17.27
C GLU A 105 -4.22 21.00 -17.92
N PRO A 106 -5.15 20.68 -18.85
CA PRO A 106 -5.29 19.31 -19.38
C PRO A 106 -4.08 18.81 -20.19
N ASN A 107 -3.25 19.72 -20.72
CA ASN A 107 -2.06 19.40 -21.51
C ASN A 107 -0.77 19.33 -20.65
N GLY A 108 -0.88 19.51 -19.34
CA GLY A 108 0.24 19.56 -18.40
C GLY A 108 0.66 20.97 -18.00
N ASP A 109 1.22 21.09 -16.80
CA ASP A 109 1.48 22.34 -16.08
C ASP A 109 2.98 22.70 -16.01
N ARG A 110 3.83 22.03 -16.80
CA ARG A 110 5.29 22.21 -16.79
C ARG A 110 5.76 23.64 -17.08
N HIS A 111 4.96 24.44 -17.75
CA HIS A 111 5.26 25.86 -18.00
C HIS A 111 5.31 26.71 -16.70
N TRP A 112 4.75 26.22 -15.60
CA TRP A 112 4.83 26.89 -14.29
C TRP A 112 6.21 26.75 -13.63
N ILE A 113 7.04 25.81 -14.07
CA ILE A 113 8.36 25.53 -13.49
C ILE A 113 9.25 26.78 -13.51
N GLU A 114 9.28 27.51 -14.62
CA GLU A 114 10.10 28.73 -14.75
C GLU A 114 9.69 29.83 -13.76
N LYS A 115 8.39 29.88 -13.41
CA LYS A 115 7.80 30.94 -12.56
C LYS A 115 7.88 30.62 -11.08
N SER A 116 8.10 29.37 -10.68
CA SER A 116 8.03 28.93 -9.28
C SER A 116 9.32 28.28 -8.81
N PRO A 117 10.03 28.85 -7.81
CA PRO A 117 11.26 28.26 -7.28
C PRO A 117 11.02 26.91 -6.59
N VAL A 118 9.80 26.68 -6.07
CA VAL A 118 9.41 25.41 -5.47
C VAL A 118 9.36 24.31 -6.53
N LEU A 119 8.79 24.60 -7.71
CA LEU A 119 8.70 23.64 -8.80
C LEU A 119 10.08 23.32 -9.39
N GLN A 120 10.98 24.30 -9.48
CA GLN A 120 12.38 24.07 -9.89
C GLN A 120 13.15 23.17 -8.93
N LYS A 121 12.80 23.18 -7.64
CA LYS A 121 13.38 22.23 -6.69
C LYS A 121 12.86 20.82 -6.95
N LEU A 122 11.56 20.68 -7.24
CA LEU A 122 10.92 19.38 -7.48
C LEU A 122 11.40 18.71 -8.78
N THR A 123 11.86 19.45 -9.78
CA THR A 123 12.45 18.83 -10.99
C THR A 123 13.72 18.03 -10.66
N LYS A 124 14.49 18.43 -9.64
CA LYS A 124 15.63 17.63 -9.16
C LYS A 124 15.18 16.30 -8.55
N PHE A 125 14.02 16.30 -7.89
CA PHE A 125 13.43 15.07 -7.38
C PHE A 125 12.96 14.17 -8.54
N GLU A 126 12.36 14.72 -9.59
CA GLU A 126 12.02 13.95 -10.81
C GLU A 126 13.27 13.33 -11.46
N GLU A 127 14.38 14.06 -11.51
CA GLU A 127 15.65 13.56 -12.05
C GLU A 127 16.23 12.44 -11.19
N ASN A 128 16.24 12.60 -9.87
CA ASN A 128 16.73 11.57 -8.94
C ASN A 128 15.88 10.30 -8.95
N THR A 129 14.56 10.46 -9.11
CA THR A 129 13.60 9.34 -9.09
C THR A 129 13.25 8.83 -10.49
N GLY A 130 13.81 9.40 -11.55
CA GLY A 130 13.53 9.05 -12.95
C GLY A 130 12.07 9.17 -13.40
N ILE A 131 11.17 9.65 -12.53
CA ILE A 131 9.73 9.75 -12.79
C ILE A 131 9.41 11.20 -13.19
N LYS A 132 9.04 11.37 -14.46
CA LYS A 132 8.60 12.67 -15.00
C LYS A 132 7.09 12.81 -14.89
N PHE A 133 6.62 13.74 -14.05
CA PHE A 133 5.20 14.06 -13.94
C PHE A 133 4.74 14.89 -15.13
N SER A 134 3.51 14.62 -15.58
CA SER A 134 2.80 15.46 -16.56
C SER A 134 2.31 16.73 -15.87
N ASN A 135 1.81 16.59 -14.64
CA ASN A 135 1.31 17.65 -13.79
C ASN A 135 2.16 17.79 -12.51
N ILE A 136 3.21 18.64 -12.56
CA ILE A 136 4.14 18.87 -11.45
C ILE A 136 3.46 19.51 -10.23
N ARG A 137 2.32 20.20 -10.39
CA ARG A 137 1.53 20.72 -9.26
C ARG A 137 0.97 19.59 -8.38
N ILE A 138 0.70 18.41 -8.93
CA ILE A 138 0.26 17.23 -8.15
C ILE A 138 1.42 16.75 -7.27
N LEU A 139 2.63 16.69 -7.83
CA LEU A 139 3.85 16.39 -7.07
C LEU A 139 4.09 17.44 -5.98
N ALA A 140 3.91 18.73 -6.29
CA ALA A 140 4.00 19.80 -5.30
C ALA A 140 2.95 19.65 -4.18
N LYS A 141 1.73 19.21 -4.51
CA LYS A 141 0.67 18.92 -3.53
C LYS A 141 1.08 17.80 -2.59
N CYS A 142 1.69 16.73 -3.09
CA CYS A 142 2.21 15.62 -2.27
C CYS A 142 3.19 16.12 -1.17
N PHE A 143 4.08 17.05 -1.51
CA PHE A 143 5.04 17.62 -0.56
C PHE A 143 4.48 18.76 0.30
N THR A 144 3.19 19.09 0.18
CA THR A 144 2.56 20.17 0.95
C THR A 144 1.89 19.62 2.20
N THR A 145 2.52 19.84 3.36
CA THR A 145 1.99 19.36 4.64
C THR A 145 0.81 20.20 5.13
N LYS A 146 0.02 19.63 6.05
CA LYS A 146 -1.12 20.31 6.70
C LYS A 146 -0.81 21.65 7.40
N ARG A 147 0.46 21.95 7.65
CA ARG A 147 0.90 23.21 8.28
C ARG A 147 0.88 24.37 7.29
N VAL A 148 0.99 24.07 6.00
CA VAL A 148 0.96 25.06 4.95
C VAL A 148 -0.48 25.52 4.78
N PRO A 149 -0.77 26.84 4.84
CA PRO A 149 -2.09 27.35 4.56
C PRO A 149 -2.46 27.10 3.09
N TYR A 150 -3.75 27.25 2.77
CA TYR A 150 -4.22 27.12 1.41
C TYR A 150 -3.40 27.99 0.45
N ASN A 151 -2.92 27.39 -0.63
CA ASN A 151 -2.14 28.07 -1.65
C ASN A 151 -2.73 27.74 -3.04
N ASN A 152 -2.61 28.69 -3.97
CA ASN A 152 -3.15 28.54 -5.32
C ASN A 152 -2.35 27.53 -6.18
N LEU A 153 -1.12 27.23 -5.78
CA LEU A 153 -0.26 26.31 -6.52
C LEU A 153 -0.72 24.85 -6.39
N THR A 154 -1.07 24.41 -5.19
CA THR A 154 -1.38 23.02 -4.83
C THR A 154 -2.84 22.81 -4.42
N MET A 155 -3.60 23.90 -4.23
CA MET A 155 -5.03 23.89 -3.89
C MET A 155 -5.30 23.00 -2.65
N GLY A 156 -4.55 23.24 -1.57
CA GLY A 156 -4.62 22.48 -0.32
C GLY A 156 -3.42 21.58 -0.02
N ASN A 157 -3.60 20.64 0.91
CA ASN A 157 -2.56 19.78 1.47
C ASN A 157 -2.58 18.34 0.91
N ASN A 158 -1.66 17.51 1.39
CA ASN A 158 -1.42 16.15 0.93
C ASN A 158 -2.28 15.04 1.58
N GLN A 159 -3.12 15.34 2.59
CA GLN A 159 -3.84 14.31 3.37
C GLN A 159 -4.78 13.43 2.52
N ARG A 160 -5.35 13.99 1.46
CA ARG A 160 -6.21 13.23 0.55
C ARG A 160 -5.42 12.31 -0.38
N LEU A 161 -4.21 12.73 -0.73
CA LEU A 161 -3.28 11.89 -1.49
C LEU A 161 -2.73 10.76 -0.59
N GLU A 162 -2.44 11.04 0.69
CA GLU A 162 -2.09 10.03 1.69
C GLU A 162 -3.15 8.92 1.76
N LEU A 163 -4.42 9.29 1.96
CA LEU A 163 -5.54 8.33 1.99
C LEU A 163 -5.64 7.47 0.72
N LEU A 164 -5.43 8.09 -0.45
CA LEU A 164 -5.48 7.40 -1.74
C LEU A 164 -4.28 6.46 -1.90
N GLY A 165 -3.09 6.94 -1.56
CA GLY A 165 -1.85 6.17 -1.64
C GLY A 165 -1.82 4.97 -0.71
N ASP A 166 -2.29 5.11 0.53
CA ASP A 166 -2.46 3.97 1.46
C ASP A 166 -3.36 2.89 0.84
N THR A 167 -4.47 3.30 0.21
CA THR A 167 -5.39 2.36 -0.44
C THR A 167 -4.70 1.62 -1.61
N ILE A 168 -3.94 2.33 -2.44
CA ILE A 168 -3.24 1.76 -3.61
C ILE A 168 -2.09 0.85 -3.19
N MET A 169 -1.28 1.27 -2.22
CA MET A 169 -0.20 0.46 -1.70
C MET A 169 -0.71 -0.84 -1.08
N ASN A 170 -1.82 -0.78 -0.35
CA ASN A 170 -2.47 -1.97 0.20
C ASN A 170 -3.01 -2.90 -0.89
N LEU A 171 -3.58 -2.36 -1.96
CA LEU A 171 -4.06 -3.13 -3.12
C LEU A 171 -2.91 -3.88 -3.79
N ILE A 172 -1.86 -3.14 -4.17
CA ILE A 172 -0.67 -3.69 -4.86
C ILE A 172 0.03 -4.75 -4.00
N ALA A 173 0.19 -4.48 -2.70
CA ALA A 173 0.81 -5.44 -1.79
C ALA A 173 -0.05 -6.70 -1.60
N ALA A 174 -1.37 -6.57 -1.49
CA ALA A 174 -2.26 -7.72 -1.39
C ALA A 174 -2.24 -8.58 -2.66
N GLU A 175 -2.27 -7.94 -3.83
CA GLU A 175 -2.23 -8.61 -5.12
C GLU A 175 -0.89 -9.35 -5.33
N TYR A 176 0.23 -8.69 -5.04
CA TYR A 176 1.56 -9.31 -5.10
C TYR A 176 1.66 -10.53 -4.18
N LEU A 177 1.24 -10.40 -2.92
CA LEU A 177 1.32 -11.51 -1.96
C LEU A 177 0.40 -12.67 -2.37
N TYR A 178 -0.80 -12.39 -2.88
CA TYR A 178 -1.70 -13.42 -3.38
C TYR A 178 -1.09 -14.22 -4.54
N LYS A 179 -0.48 -13.53 -5.52
CA LYS A 179 0.14 -14.15 -6.69
C LYS A 179 1.41 -14.95 -6.34
N HIS A 180 2.25 -14.43 -5.44
CA HIS A 180 3.56 -15.04 -5.13
C HIS A 180 3.53 -16.05 -3.98
N PHE A 181 2.50 -16.07 -3.14
CA PHE A 181 2.39 -16.99 -1.99
C PHE A 181 1.09 -17.83 -2.01
N PRO A 182 0.83 -18.61 -3.08
CA PRO A 182 -0.45 -19.32 -3.27
C PRO A 182 -0.75 -20.40 -2.20
N GLY A 183 0.27 -20.88 -1.49
CA GLY A 183 0.12 -21.86 -0.41
C GLY A 183 -0.25 -21.26 0.97
N HIS A 184 -0.32 -19.94 1.09
CA HIS A 184 -0.59 -19.27 2.37
C HIS A 184 -2.08 -18.90 2.51
N HIS A 185 -2.62 -19.07 3.71
CA HIS A 185 -3.99 -18.67 4.01
C HIS A 185 -4.09 -17.16 4.32
N GLU A 186 -5.32 -16.63 4.34
CA GLU A 186 -5.63 -15.20 4.55
C GLU A 186 -4.87 -14.60 5.74
N GLY A 187 -4.94 -15.21 6.92
CA GLY A 187 -4.22 -14.69 8.10
C GLY A 187 -2.71 -14.53 7.91
N HIS A 188 -2.04 -15.44 7.16
CA HIS A 188 -0.61 -15.29 6.86
C HIS A 188 -0.35 -14.17 5.84
N LEU A 189 -1.18 -14.07 4.80
CA LEU A 189 -1.06 -13.00 3.80
C LEU A 189 -1.31 -11.63 4.41
N SER A 190 -2.33 -11.50 5.26
CA SER A 190 -2.65 -10.29 6.02
C SER A 190 -1.49 -9.86 6.92
N LEU A 191 -0.86 -10.81 7.60
CA LEU A 191 0.30 -10.57 8.45
C LEU A 191 1.53 -10.14 7.62
N LEU A 192 1.84 -10.81 6.52
CA LEU A 192 2.91 -10.40 5.60
C LEU A 192 2.68 -9.01 5.03
N ARG A 193 1.44 -8.69 4.62
CA ARG A 193 1.07 -7.38 4.09
C ARG A 193 1.27 -6.29 5.13
N SER A 194 0.77 -6.49 6.36
CA SER A 194 0.93 -5.52 7.44
C SER A 194 2.38 -5.33 7.87
N SER A 195 3.23 -6.35 7.71
CA SER A 195 4.66 -6.22 7.94
C SER A 195 5.38 -5.50 6.82
N LEU A 196 4.98 -5.71 5.57
CA LEU A 196 5.59 -5.08 4.40
C LEU A 196 5.24 -3.58 4.33
N VAL A 197 3.95 -3.25 4.43
CA VAL A 197 3.39 -1.91 4.28
C VAL A 197 3.14 -1.28 5.66
N ASN A 198 4.19 -1.20 6.48
CA ASN A 198 4.12 -0.58 7.80
C ASN A 198 4.77 0.82 7.78
N ASN A 199 4.40 1.68 8.73
CA ASN A 199 4.91 3.05 8.80
C ASN A 199 6.44 3.12 8.95
N HIS A 200 7.08 2.13 9.56
CA HIS A 200 8.54 2.12 9.71
C HIS A 200 9.24 1.90 8.37
N ASN A 201 8.80 0.91 7.60
CA ASN A 201 9.33 0.60 6.28
C ASN A 201 9.08 1.73 5.30
N GLN A 202 7.86 2.27 5.29
CA GLN A 202 7.52 3.41 4.45
C GLN A 202 8.39 4.63 4.81
N ALA A 203 8.62 4.89 6.09
CA ALA A 203 9.50 5.98 6.51
C ALA A 203 10.95 5.78 6.04
N LEU A 204 11.45 4.55 6.12
CA LEU A 204 12.80 4.22 5.67
C LEU A 204 12.95 4.37 4.15
N VAL A 205 11.98 3.92 3.36
CA VAL A 205 11.94 4.15 1.91
C VAL A 205 11.88 5.65 1.60
N ALA A 206 11.09 6.44 2.33
CA ALA A 206 11.02 7.88 2.14
C ALA A 206 12.35 8.60 2.45
N GLU A 207 13.10 8.11 3.44
CA GLU A 207 14.44 8.60 3.78
C GLU A 207 15.47 8.26 2.71
N GLU A 208 15.47 7.00 2.23
CA GLU A 208 16.37 6.56 1.16
C GLU A 208 16.15 7.30 -0.15
N LEU A 209 14.90 7.66 -0.46
CA LEU A 209 14.55 8.48 -1.64
C LEU A 209 14.84 9.97 -1.44
N GLY A 210 15.29 10.39 -0.25
CA GLY A 210 15.59 11.80 0.05
C GLY A 210 14.36 12.72 0.01
N MET A 211 13.15 12.16 0.15
CA MET A 211 11.89 12.91 0.00
C MET A 211 11.75 14.06 0.99
N LEU A 212 12.35 13.94 2.17
CA LEU A 212 12.24 14.91 3.26
C LEU A 212 12.86 16.26 2.91
N GLU A 213 13.84 16.29 2.00
CA GLU A 213 14.48 17.54 1.55
C GLU A 213 13.53 18.41 0.74
N TYR A 214 12.53 17.80 0.09
CA TYR A 214 11.57 18.47 -0.79
C TYR A 214 10.28 18.88 -0.08
N LEU A 215 10.12 18.50 1.18
CA LEU A 215 8.90 18.74 1.94
C LEU A 215 8.71 20.22 2.28
N ASN A 216 7.53 20.75 1.99
CA ASN A 216 7.12 22.08 2.41
C ASN A 216 6.41 22.02 3.77
N LEU A 217 7.12 22.48 4.80
CA LEU A 217 6.66 22.50 6.19
C LEU A 217 5.90 23.77 6.60
N GLY A 218 5.74 24.74 5.67
CA GLY A 218 5.14 26.05 5.93
C GLY A 218 6.18 27.12 6.33
N PRO A 219 5.73 28.34 6.68
CA PRO A 219 6.63 29.41 7.11
C PRO A 219 7.49 28.94 8.28
N GLU A 220 8.81 29.17 8.17
CA GLU A 220 9.75 28.81 9.23
C GLU A 220 9.39 29.57 10.51
N ASP A 221 8.99 28.83 11.54
CA ASP A 221 8.73 29.33 12.88
C ASP A 221 10.05 29.71 13.59
N GLY A 222 10.93 30.50 12.96
CA GLY A 222 12.21 31.00 13.50
C GLY A 222 13.20 29.96 14.03
N ARG A 223 12.89 28.66 13.94
CA ARG A 223 13.66 27.56 14.51
C ARG A 223 14.50 26.94 13.40
N ARG A 224 15.75 27.38 13.32
CA ARG A 224 16.85 26.84 12.50
C ARG A 224 17.19 25.36 12.73
N LYS A 225 16.35 24.58 13.41
CA LYS A 225 16.57 23.13 13.55
C LYS A 225 15.83 22.42 12.41
N PRO A 226 16.47 21.48 11.69
CA PRO A 226 15.73 20.61 10.79
C PRO A 226 14.62 19.96 11.61
N VAL A 227 13.37 20.16 11.19
CA VAL A 227 12.22 19.53 11.83
C VAL A 227 12.34 18.04 11.53
N GLU A 228 12.90 17.29 12.47
CA GLU A 228 12.95 15.85 12.37
C GLU A 228 11.52 15.33 12.37
N LEU A 229 11.07 14.90 11.19
CA LEU A 229 9.75 14.32 11.03
C LEU A 229 9.72 13.02 11.81
N LYS A 230 8.64 12.82 12.57
CA LYS A 230 8.36 11.51 13.16
C LYS A 230 8.16 10.49 12.03
N THR A 231 8.44 9.22 12.31
CA THR A 231 8.24 8.09 11.40
C THR A 231 6.90 8.16 10.66
N LYS A 232 5.82 8.48 11.37
CA LYS A 232 4.50 8.66 10.76
C LYS A 232 4.49 9.71 9.65
N GLY A 233 5.00 10.92 9.88
CA GLY A 233 4.98 11.97 8.85
C GLY A 233 5.83 11.64 7.62
N LYS A 234 6.87 10.82 7.78
CA LYS A 234 7.68 10.30 6.65
C LYS A 234 6.88 9.28 5.83
N ALA A 235 6.21 8.36 6.52
CA ALA A 235 5.29 7.38 5.92
C ALA A 235 4.14 8.08 5.16
N ASP A 236 3.45 9.03 5.82
CA ASP A 236 2.36 9.81 5.22
C ASP A 236 2.81 10.54 3.93
N THR A 237 4.08 10.97 3.86
CA THR A 237 4.66 11.61 2.67
C THR A 237 4.86 10.62 1.52
N LEU A 238 5.31 9.39 1.83
CA LEU A 238 5.46 8.35 0.82
C LEU A 238 4.10 7.90 0.28
N GLU A 239 3.11 7.73 1.15
CA GLU A 239 1.74 7.39 0.74
C GLU A 239 1.18 8.50 -0.16
N ALA A 240 1.34 9.77 0.23
CA ALA A 240 0.95 10.88 -0.63
C ALA A 240 1.66 10.89 -1.98
N PHE A 241 2.91 10.45 -2.05
CA PHE A 241 3.66 10.33 -3.30
C PHE A 241 3.10 9.22 -4.20
N VAL A 242 2.81 8.04 -3.65
CA VAL A 242 2.16 6.96 -4.42
C VAL A 242 0.78 7.38 -4.90
N GLY A 243 0.01 8.09 -4.06
CA GLY A 243 -1.27 8.68 -4.46
C GLY A 243 -1.12 9.70 -5.59
N ALA A 244 -0.09 10.56 -5.56
CA ALA A 244 0.20 11.50 -6.64
C ALA A 244 0.62 10.79 -7.93
N LEU A 245 1.44 9.76 -7.83
CA LEU A 245 1.90 8.95 -8.97
C LEU A 245 0.72 8.30 -9.68
N TYR A 246 -0.22 7.73 -8.93
CA TYR A 246 -1.44 7.13 -9.48
C TYR A 246 -2.34 8.13 -10.19
N VAL A 247 -2.49 9.35 -9.64
CA VAL A 247 -3.34 10.39 -10.24
C VAL A 247 -2.73 10.95 -11.53
N ASP A 248 -1.40 11.10 -11.58
CA ASP A 248 -0.73 11.64 -12.78
C ASP A 248 -0.48 10.60 -13.88
N LYS A 249 -0.22 9.35 -13.48
CA LYS A 249 0.09 8.22 -14.37
C LYS A 249 -1.02 7.18 -14.29
N ASP A 250 -0.74 6.03 -13.71
CA ASP A 250 -1.62 4.87 -13.62
C ASP A 250 -1.19 3.92 -12.49
N LEU A 251 -1.92 2.80 -12.37
CA LEU A 251 -1.62 1.75 -11.40
C LEU A 251 -0.29 1.03 -11.71
N GLN A 252 0.07 0.88 -12.99
CA GLN A 252 1.27 0.16 -13.42
C GLN A 252 2.56 0.85 -12.91
N HIS A 253 2.64 2.18 -12.99
CA HIS A 253 3.78 2.91 -12.45
C HIS A 253 3.89 2.75 -10.92
N CYS A 254 2.75 2.65 -10.22
CA CYS A 254 2.72 2.40 -8.79
C CYS A 254 3.18 0.98 -8.46
N GLU A 255 2.78 -0.02 -9.26
CA GLU A 255 3.22 -1.41 -9.11
C GLU A 255 4.73 -1.53 -9.28
N VAL A 256 5.29 -0.93 -10.33
CA VAL A 256 6.73 -0.91 -10.58
C VAL A 256 7.47 -0.24 -9.42
N PHE A 257 6.96 0.88 -8.92
CA PHE A 257 7.53 1.55 -7.75
C PHE A 257 7.56 0.63 -6.52
N CYS A 258 6.46 -0.07 -6.21
CA CYS A 258 6.41 -1.03 -5.11
C CYS A 258 7.32 -2.25 -5.34
N GLN A 259 7.44 -2.72 -6.58
CA GLN A 259 8.33 -3.83 -6.95
C GLN A 259 9.80 -3.51 -6.73
N VAL A 260 10.21 -2.26 -6.91
CA VAL A 260 11.60 -1.84 -6.68
C VAL A 260 11.85 -1.51 -5.21
N CYS A 261 10.96 -0.74 -4.59
CA CYS A 261 11.22 -0.17 -3.26
C CYS A 261 10.82 -1.09 -2.10
N PHE A 262 9.81 -1.96 -2.27
CA PHE A 262 9.22 -2.74 -1.18
C PHE A 262 9.47 -4.25 -1.30
N PHE A 263 9.18 -4.86 -2.45
CA PHE A 263 9.19 -6.32 -2.57
C PHE A 263 10.57 -7.00 -2.38
N PRO A 264 11.73 -6.41 -2.75
CA PRO A 264 13.02 -7.03 -2.48
C PRO A 264 13.28 -7.20 -0.98
N ARG A 265 12.79 -6.24 -0.18
CA ARG A 265 12.88 -6.27 1.30
C ARG A 265 12.06 -7.39 1.90
N LEU A 266 11.04 -7.90 1.20
CA LEU A 266 10.21 -9.02 1.69
C LEU A 266 11.08 -10.24 2.05
N THR A 267 12.14 -10.51 1.27
CA THR A 267 13.07 -11.60 1.55
C THR A 267 13.79 -11.39 2.88
N GLN A 268 14.26 -10.16 3.14
CA GLN A 268 14.91 -9.80 4.40
C GLN A 268 13.92 -9.92 5.57
N PHE A 269 12.68 -9.43 5.41
CA PHE A 269 11.63 -9.59 6.42
C PHE A 269 11.32 -11.06 6.72
N ILE A 270 11.33 -11.92 5.70
CA ILE A 270 11.10 -13.35 5.85
C ILE A 270 12.17 -14.04 6.68
N LEU A 271 13.42 -13.64 6.49
CA LEU A 271 14.53 -14.24 7.21
C LEU A 271 14.64 -13.72 8.63
N ASN A 272 14.38 -12.42 8.83
CA ASN A 272 14.42 -11.78 10.14
C ASN A 272 13.18 -12.10 11.00
N GLN A 273 12.14 -12.72 10.43
CA GLN A 273 10.85 -13.02 11.07
C GLN A 273 10.17 -11.80 11.70
N GLU A 274 10.33 -10.62 11.11
CA GLU A 274 9.86 -9.35 11.69
C GLU A 274 8.33 -9.24 11.79
N TRP A 275 7.59 -10.15 11.17
CA TRP A 275 6.14 -10.25 11.31
C TRP A 275 5.67 -10.78 12.66
N ASN A 276 6.54 -11.46 13.41
CA ASN A 276 6.20 -12.00 14.70
C ASN A 276 6.45 -10.92 15.76
N ASP A 277 5.39 -10.20 16.14
CA ASP A 277 5.43 -9.35 17.32
C ASP A 277 5.97 -10.16 18.52
N PRO A 278 7.06 -9.73 19.19
CA PRO A 278 7.67 -10.48 20.29
C PRO A 278 6.68 -10.87 21.38
N LYS A 279 5.62 -10.08 21.60
CA LYS A 279 4.54 -10.39 22.53
C LYS A 279 3.69 -11.58 22.07
N SER A 280 3.33 -11.60 20.79
CA SER A 280 2.59 -12.71 20.17
C SER A 280 3.44 -13.98 20.10
N GLN A 281 4.72 -13.85 19.78
CA GLN A 281 5.67 -14.97 19.77
C GLN A 281 5.83 -15.58 21.17
N LEU A 282 6.00 -14.76 22.20
CA LEU A 282 6.06 -15.24 23.60
C LEU A 282 4.76 -15.94 23.99
N GLN A 283 3.60 -15.40 23.59
CA GLN A 283 2.32 -16.06 23.84
C GLN A 283 2.23 -17.44 23.17
N GLN A 284 2.67 -17.58 21.91
CA GLN A 284 2.71 -18.86 21.22
C GLN A 284 3.65 -19.85 21.91
N CYS A 285 4.85 -19.44 22.29
CA CYS A 285 5.80 -20.27 23.05
C CYS A 285 5.27 -20.68 24.43
N CYS A 286 4.50 -19.83 25.11
CA CYS A 286 3.83 -20.19 26.35
C CYS A 286 2.69 -21.21 26.13
N LEU A 287 1.94 -21.08 25.03
CA LEU A 287 0.83 -21.98 24.71
C LEU A 287 1.28 -23.41 24.40
N THR A 288 2.46 -23.59 23.84
CA THR A 288 3.01 -24.93 23.57
C THR A 288 3.54 -25.64 24.82
N LEU A 289 3.82 -24.89 25.90
CA LEU A 289 4.16 -25.43 27.23
C LEU A 289 2.92 -25.83 28.04
N ARG A 290 1.74 -25.84 27.42
CA ARG A 290 0.48 -26.25 28.03
C ARG A 290 0.47 -27.76 28.27
N GLU A 291 0.07 -28.14 29.48
CA GLU A 291 -0.32 -29.51 29.78
C GLU A 291 -1.80 -29.71 29.41
N LEU A 292 -2.11 -30.77 28.65
CA LEU A 292 -3.46 -31.07 28.16
C LEU A 292 -4.53 -31.20 29.26
N ASN A 293 -4.12 -31.38 30.52
CA ASN A 293 -4.98 -31.69 31.65
C ASN A 293 -5.25 -30.52 32.61
N GLN A 294 -4.64 -29.34 32.39
CA GLN A 294 -4.83 -28.17 33.25
C GLN A 294 -5.62 -27.08 32.51
N GLY A 295 -6.91 -26.96 32.84
CA GLY A 295 -7.76 -25.78 32.67
C GLY A 295 -7.56 -24.86 31.44
N GLU A 296 -7.83 -23.56 31.64
CA GLU A 296 -7.54 -22.54 30.66
C GLU A 296 -6.02 -22.36 30.49
N PRO A 297 -5.54 -22.11 29.26
CA PRO A 297 -4.10 -21.95 29.01
C PRO A 297 -3.51 -20.76 29.76
N ASP A 298 -2.37 -20.99 30.43
CA ASP A 298 -1.58 -19.94 31.08
C ASP A 298 -1.12 -18.91 30.04
N ARG A 299 -1.37 -17.63 30.31
CA ARG A 299 -0.96 -16.51 29.45
C ARG A 299 0.10 -15.66 30.13
N PRO A 300 1.08 -15.11 29.39
CA PRO A 300 2.04 -14.17 29.95
C PRO A 300 1.33 -12.89 30.41
N VAL A 301 1.59 -12.49 31.66
CA VAL A 301 1.01 -11.30 32.30
C VAL A 301 2.05 -10.19 32.37
N TYR A 302 1.73 -9.03 31.83
CA TYR A 302 2.59 -7.84 31.85
C TYR A 302 2.20 -6.94 33.02
N LYS A 303 3.18 -6.53 33.83
CA LYS A 303 2.98 -5.58 34.94
C LYS A 303 3.93 -4.40 34.82
N THR A 304 3.38 -3.19 34.85
CA THR A 304 4.19 -1.96 34.90
C THR A 304 4.83 -1.82 36.28
N LEU A 305 6.15 -1.76 36.32
CA LEU A 305 6.93 -1.62 37.56
C LEU A 305 7.09 -0.15 37.97
N GLY A 306 7.11 0.76 36.99
CA GLY A 306 7.26 2.18 37.24
C GLY A 306 7.43 2.98 35.95
N ALA A 307 7.36 4.30 36.09
CA ALA A 307 7.65 5.24 35.02
C ALA A 307 8.63 6.30 35.54
N SER A 308 9.75 6.49 34.84
CA SER A 308 10.77 7.49 35.15
C SER A 308 10.85 8.54 34.03
N GLY A 309 11.46 9.70 34.31
CA GLY A 309 11.64 10.78 33.33
C GLY A 309 10.51 11.83 33.30
N ALA A 310 10.75 12.91 32.56
CA ALA A 310 9.83 14.03 32.40
C ALA A 310 8.61 13.65 31.54
N THR A 311 7.52 14.42 31.62
CA THR A 311 6.26 14.11 30.92
C THR A 311 6.43 13.86 29.42
N ASN A 312 7.36 14.56 28.77
CA ASN A 312 7.60 14.46 27.32
C ASN A 312 8.64 13.39 26.92
N THR A 313 9.37 12.80 27.87
CA THR A 313 10.42 11.79 27.64
C THR A 313 10.30 10.65 28.66
N ARG A 314 9.06 10.28 28.98
CA ARG A 314 8.77 9.29 30.02
C ARG A 314 9.24 7.91 29.55
N GLN A 315 9.99 7.23 30.41
CA GLN A 315 10.40 5.85 30.23
C GLN A 315 9.55 4.96 31.14
N TYR A 316 8.76 4.10 30.52
CA TYR A 316 7.99 3.07 31.20
C TYR A 316 8.84 1.82 31.35
N GLN A 317 8.64 1.15 32.47
CA GLN A 317 9.32 -0.09 32.77
C GLN A 317 8.30 -1.16 33.11
N VAL A 318 8.38 -2.27 32.39
CA VAL A 318 7.41 -3.35 32.44
C VAL A 318 8.15 -4.66 32.67
N ALA A 319 7.58 -5.55 33.47
CA ALA A 319 8.04 -6.93 33.60
C ALA A 319 6.97 -7.90 33.12
N VAL A 320 7.41 -8.99 32.50
CA VAL A 320 6.54 -10.08 32.06
C VAL A 320 6.66 -11.25 33.02
N TYR A 321 5.51 -11.82 33.38
CA TYR A 321 5.37 -12.91 34.33
C TYR A 321 4.65 -14.08 33.64
N PHE A 322 5.11 -15.30 33.90
CA PHE A 322 4.48 -16.53 33.45
C PHE A 322 4.47 -17.54 34.60
N ARG A 323 3.31 -18.14 34.90
CA ARG A 323 3.10 -19.03 36.06
C ARG A 323 3.62 -18.44 37.40
N GLY A 324 3.41 -17.14 37.59
CA GLY A 324 3.87 -16.41 38.78
C GLY A 324 5.37 -16.09 38.82
N GLN A 325 6.18 -16.63 37.90
CA GLN A 325 7.60 -16.35 37.80
C GLN A 325 7.85 -15.15 36.87
N ARG A 326 8.72 -14.22 37.28
CA ARG A 326 9.17 -13.13 36.41
C ARG A 326 10.12 -13.69 35.36
N LEU A 327 9.76 -13.55 34.08
CA LEU A 327 10.61 -13.98 32.97
C LEU A 327 11.67 -12.93 32.67
N ALA A 328 11.27 -11.69 32.38
CA ALA A 328 12.18 -10.60 32.04
C ALA A 328 11.57 -9.21 32.32
N ARG A 329 12.38 -8.17 32.12
CA ARG A 329 12.01 -6.75 32.24
C ARG A 329 12.39 -6.01 30.97
N GLY A 330 11.56 -5.05 30.56
CA GLY A 330 11.80 -4.16 29.42
C GLY A 330 11.52 -2.71 29.77
N THR A 331 12.16 -1.81 29.02
CA THR A 331 11.98 -0.36 29.10
C THR A 331 11.55 0.20 27.74
N GLY A 332 10.77 1.28 27.74
CA GLY A 332 10.31 1.90 26.50
C GLY A 332 9.66 3.27 26.72
N GLN A 333 9.55 4.06 25.66
CA GLN A 333 8.92 5.40 25.71
C GLN A 333 7.39 5.34 25.88
N SER A 334 6.79 4.18 25.61
CA SER A 334 5.39 3.88 25.84
C SER A 334 5.26 2.53 26.53
N ILE A 335 4.12 2.29 27.20
CA ILE A 335 3.83 1.01 27.84
C ILE A 335 3.92 -0.13 26.83
N ARG A 336 3.37 0.06 25.61
CA ARG A 336 3.41 -0.92 24.53
C ARG A 336 4.84 -1.26 24.09
N LEU A 337 5.70 -0.27 23.91
CA LEU A 337 7.11 -0.51 23.54
C LEU A 337 7.87 -1.21 24.67
N ALA A 338 7.60 -0.84 25.93
CA ALA A 338 8.21 -1.49 27.09
C ALA A 338 7.76 -2.95 27.24
N GLU A 339 6.49 -3.27 26.93
CA GLU A 339 5.96 -4.63 26.86
C GLU A 339 6.65 -5.46 25.78
N MET A 340 6.78 -4.92 24.56
CA MET A 340 7.46 -5.59 23.45
C MET A 340 8.94 -5.86 23.78
N ALA A 341 9.62 -4.89 24.40
CA ALA A 341 11.00 -5.07 24.86
C ALA A 341 11.11 -6.14 25.96
N ALA A 342 10.16 -6.16 26.92
CA ALA A 342 10.13 -7.18 27.97
C ALA A 342 9.89 -8.58 27.39
N ALA A 343 9.04 -8.69 26.37
CA ALA A 343 8.78 -9.96 25.67
C ALA A 343 10.01 -10.45 24.90
N ARG A 344 10.71 -9.55 24.19
CA ARG A 344 11.96 -9.87 23.49
C ARG A 344 13.02 -10.39 24.46
N ASN A 345 13.25 -9.66 25.56
CA ASN A 345 14.21 -10.08 26.58
C ASN A 345 13.81 -11.44 27.20
N ALA A 346 12.52 -11.73 27.37
CA ALA A 346 12.06 -13.03 27.87
C ALA A 346 12.35 -14.17 26.89
N LEU A 347 12.19 -13.94 25.58
CA LEU A 347 12.52 -14.93 24.54
C LEU A 347 14.03 -15.22 24.48
N GLU A 348 14.86 -14.21 24.73
CA GLU A 348 16.33 -14.33 24.73
C GLU A 348 16.87 -14.94 26.04
N GLU A 349 16.52 -14.39 27.20
CA GLU A 349 17.03 -14.83 28.52
C GLU A 349 16.54 -16.22 28.92
N LYS A 350 15.39 -16.64 28.39
CA LYS A 350 14.76 -17.94 28.69
C LYS A 350 14.66 -18.84 27.46
N ALA A 351 15.59 -18.70 26.51
CA ALA A 351 15.65 -19.55 25.33
C ALA A 351 15.59 -21.06 25.67
N ASP A 352 16.24 -21.46 26.77
CA ASP A 352 16.23 -22.85 27.29
C ASP A 352 14.83 -23.38 27.64
N MET A 353 13.91 -22.51 28.05
CA MET A 353 12.53 -22.89 28.36
C MET A 353 11.66 -23.08 27.12
N PHE A 354 12.12 -22.62 25.96
CA PHE A 354 11.34 -22.60 24.72
C PHE A 354 12.08 -23.35 23.59
N PRO A 355 12.14 -24.71 23.64
CA PRO A 355 12.90 -25.51 22.67
C PRO A 355 12.42 -25.35 21.22
N GLN A 356 11.20 -24.84 21.02
CA GLN A 356 10.66 -24.58 19.68
C GLN A 356 11.34 -23.41 18.97
N LEU A 357 11.90 -22.43 19.70
CA LEU A 357 12.60 -21.30 19.08
C LEU A 357 13.88 -21.78 18.41
N GLU A 358 14.64 -22.65 19.08
CA GLU A 358 15.82 -23.30 18.48
C GLU A 358 15.44 -24.20 17.30
N PHE A 359 14.34 -24.95 17.42
CA PHE A 359 13.85 -25.80 16.33
C PHE A 359 13.46 -24.97 15.11
N GLN A 360 12.70 -23.88 15.29
CA GLN A 360 12.33 -22.96 14.22
C GLN A 360 13.57 -22.32 13.57
N LYS A 361 14.54 -21.88 14.39
CA LYS A 361 15.79 -21.33 13.88
C LYS A 361 16.55 -22.36 13.05
N LYS A 362 16.79 -23.56 13.56
CA LYS A 362 17.45 -24.65 12.82
C LYS A 362 16.70 -25.06 11.56
N PHE A 363 15.36 -25.06 11.59
CA PHE A 363 14.54 -25.36 10.42
C PHE A 363 14.69 -24.30 9.32
N ILE A 364 14.66 -23.01 9.69
CA ILE A 364 14.88 -21.91 8.76
C ILE A 364 16.31 -21.95 8.22
N GLU A 365 17.30 -22.14 9.08
CA GLU A 365 18.71 -22.26 8.67
C GLU A 365 18.97 -23.47 7.77
N GLY A 366 18.24 -24.58 7.96
CA GLY A 366 18.34 -25.78 7.11
C GLY A 366 17.56 -25.67 5.79
N LYS A 367 16.47 -24.88 5.75
CA LYS A 367 15.65 -24.69 4.55
C LYS A 367 16.20 -23.61 3.63
N TYR A 368 16.80 -22.55 4.19
CA TYR A 368 17.47 -21.49 3.46
C TYR A 368 18.98 -21.76 3.44
N ASP A 369 19.40 -22.63 2.52
CA ASP A 369 20.79 -23.03 2.29
C ASP A 369 21.71 -21.83 1.97
N ARG A 370 23.03 -22.04 2.08
CA ARG A 370 24.16 -21.09 1.93
C ARG A 370 23.99 -20.03 0.84
N ARG A 371 23.35 -20.38 -0.29
CA ARG A 371 23.09 -19.50 -1.45
C ARG A 371 22.26 -18.26 -1.13
N LEU A 372 21.27 -18.34 -0.25
CA LEU A 372 20.48 -17.15 0.12
C LEU A 372 21.29 -16.22 1.02
N ARG A 373 22.07 -16.78 1.96
CA ARG A 373 23.00 -16.01 2.81
C ARG A 373 24.09 -15.33 1.99
N ASP A 374 24.58 -15.98 0.94
CA ASP A 374 25.58 -15.40 0.04
C ASP A 374 24.97 -14.29 -0.85
N ALA A 375 23.72 -14.43 -1.30
CA ALA A 375 22.99 -13.36 -2.02
C ALA A 375 22.71 -12.13 -1.14
N ILE A 376 22.38 -12.34 0.15
CA ILE A 376 22.14 -11.25 1.12
C ILE A 376 23.42 -10.48 1.44
N LYS A 377 24.56 -11.18 1.55
CA LYS A 377 25.87 -10.52 1.75
C LYS A 377 26.31 -9.69 0.55
N LEU A 378 25.86 -10.04 -0.66
CA LEU A 378 26.06 -9.23 -1.86
C LEU A 378 25.16 -7.99 -1.86
N ASP A 379 23.90 -8.11 -1.42
CA ASP A 379 22.94 -7.00 -1.32
C ASP A 379 23.30 -5.98 -0.21
N GLU A 380 24.00 -6.39 0.85
CA GLU A 380 24.56 -5.45 1.85
C GLU A 380 25.73 -4.62 1.30
N GLN A 381 26.34 -5.01 0.18
CA GLN A 381 27.44 -4.29 -0.49
C GLN A 381 27.03 -3.55 -1.76
N ASP A 382 25.91 -3.91 -2.37
CA ASP A 382 25.39 -3.26 -3.57
C ASP A 382 24.31 -2.25 -3.19
N ASP A 383 24.67 -0.96 -3.29
CA ASP A 383 23.74 0.17 -3.23
C ASP A 383 22.48 -0.13 -4.05
N VAL A 384 21.32 -0.10 -3.40
CA VAL A 384 19.98 -0.15 -4.04
C VAL A 384 19.89 0.86 -5.20
N PHE A 385 20.65 1.95 -5.13
CA PHE A 385 20.85 2.95 -6.19
C PHE A 385 21.50 2.42 -7.49
N LYS A 386 22.40 1.43 -7.44
CA LYS A 386 22.99 0.83 -8.65
C LYS A 386 21.98 -0.01 -9.41
N ASN A 387 21.07 -0.69 -8.71
CA ASN A 387 19.96 -1.42 -9.33
C ASN A 387 18.96 -0.45 -9.97
N TYR A 388 18.74 0.71 -9.34
CA TYR A 388 17.92 1.79 -9.90
C TYR A 388 18.51 2.39 -11.18
N SER A 389 19.80 2.78 -11.19
CA SER A 389 20.44 3.35 -12.39
C SER A 389 20.60 2.36 -13.55
N ARG A 390 20.96 1.09 -13.26
CA ARG A 390 20.99 0.02 -14.29
C ARG A 390 19.62 -0.26 -14.91
N PHE A 391 18.56 -0.11 -14.12
CA PHE A 391 17.18 -0.29 -14.59
C PHE A 391 16.70 0.88 -15.46
N VAL A 392 17.04 2.13 -15.12
CA VAL A 392 16.74 3.28 -15.99
C VAL A 392 17.41 3.11 -17.37
N GLU A 393 18.63 2.57 -17.39
CA GLU A 393 19.37 2.24 -18.62
C GLU A 393 18.74 1.06 -19.40
N SER A 394 18.30 -0.01 -18.73
CA SER A 394 17.66 -1.15 -19.39
C SER A 394 16.25 -0.82 -19.90
N TYR A 395 15.47 -0.04 -19.14
CA TYR A 395 14.11 0.33 -19.50
C TYR A 395 14.05 1.33 -20.67
N THR A 396 15.06 2.21 -20.79
CA THR A 396 15.21 3.05 -21.99
C THR A 396 15.64 2.24 -23.21
N GLN A 397 16.44 1.18 -23.05
CA GLN A 397 16.79 0.28 -24.14
C GLN A 397 15.62 -0.60 -24.58
N ASP A 398 14.84 -1.17 -23.65
CA ASP A 398 13.70 -2.03 -23.98
C ASP A 398 12.58 -1.27 -24.70
N LYS A 399 12.36 0.02 -24.42
CA LYS A 399 11.43 0.84 -25.20
C LYS A 399 11.92 1.14 -26.63
N LEU A 400 13.23 1.31 -26.84
CA LEU A 400 13.80 1.49 -28.18
C LEU A 400 13.73 0.18 -29.00
N VAL A 401 13.91 -0.97 -28.36
CA VAL A 401 13.81 -2.30 -29.00
C VAL A 401 12.35 -2.63 -29.33
N VAL A 402 11.39 -2.34 -28.46
CA VAL A 402 9.96 -2.58 -28.72
C VAL A 402 9.43 -1.66 -29.84
N GLU A 403 9.93 -0.43 -29.98
CA GLU A 403 9.59 0.45 -31.11
C GLU A 403 10.17 -0.04 -32.45
N GLU A 404 11.40 -0.58 -32.46
CA GLU A 404 12.00 -1.20 -33.65
C GLU A 404 11.33 -2.52 -34.04
N GLU A 405 10.97 -3.39 -33.08
CA GLU A 405 10.28 -4.66 -33.35
C GLU A 405 8.84 -4.45 -33.84
N ASN A 406 8.10 -3.48 -33.29
CA ASN A 406 6.75 -3.13 -33.77
C ASN A 406 6.76 -2.56 -35.20
N SER A 407 7.85 -1.91 -35.62
CA SER A 407 8.01 -1.44 -37.00
C SER A 407 8.21 -2.57 -38.02
N ASN A 408 8.72 -3.72 -37.57
CA ASN A 408 9.01 -4.89 -38.42
C ASN A 408 7.87 -5.92 -38.50
N LEU A 409 6.79 -5.74 -37.73
CA LEU A 409 5.60 -6.61 -37.79
C LEU A 409 4.69 -6.27 -39.01
N PRO A 410 4.14 -7.28 -39.71
CA PRO A 410 3.15 -7.08 -40.77
C PRO A 410 1.92 -6.32 -40.24
N MET A 411 1.34 -5.44 -41.07
CA MET A 411 0.28 -4.48 -40.71
C MET A 411 -0.94 -5.02 -39.94
N GLY A 412 -1.18 -6.34 -39.95
CA GLY A 412 -2.28 -6.98 -39.22
C GLY A 412 -2.00 -7.37 -37.76
N TYR A 413 -0.74 -7.29 -37.31
CA TYR A 413 -0.30 -7.68 -35.95
C TYR A 413 0.25 -6.50 -35.13
N ARG A 414 0.18 -5.27 -35.65
CA ARG A 414 0.52 -4.07 -34.88
C ARG A 414 -0.64 -3.74 -33.96
N GLU A 415 -0.34 -3.41 -32.70
CA GLU A 415 -1.36 -2.90 -31.78
C GLU A 415 -2.02 -1.65 -32.39
N PRO A 416 -3.35 -1.49 -32.24
CA PRO A 416 -4.06 -0.34 -32.79
C PRO A 416 -3.68 0.92 -32.01
N ASN A 417 -2.66 1.64 -32.48
CA ASN A 417 -2.28 2.94 -31.96
C ASN A 417 -3.50 3.89 -31.94
N GLU A 418 -3.65 4.60 -30.82
CA GLU A 418 -4.61 5.68 -30.64
C GLU A 418 -4.57 6.63 -31.83
N VAL A 419 -5.76 6.88 -32.39
CA VAL A 419 -5.99 7.62 -33.62
C VAL A 419 -5.35 9.02 -33.53
N THR A 420 -4.21 9.18 -34.20
CA THR A 420 -3.61 10.50 -34.45
C THR A 420 -4.51 11.30 -35.40
N LYS A 421 -4.60 12.61 -35.15
CA LYS A 421 -5.57 13.54 -35.77
C LYS A 421 -5.49 13.64 -37.31
N ASP A 422 -4.47 13.10 -37.95
CA ASP A 422 -4.27 13.21 -39.40
C ASP A 422 -5.03 12.16 -40.23
N GLU A 423 -5.45 11.02 -39.66
CA GLU A 423 -6.24 10.02 -40.41
C GLU A 423 -7.73 10.38 -40.55
N LYS A 424 -8.26 11.23 -39.65
CA LYS A 424 -9.63 11.76 -39.78
C LYS A 424 -9.82 12.65 -41.03
N SER A 425 -8.74 13.20 -41.59
CA SER A 425 -8.79 14.01 -42.80
C SER A 425 -8.90 13.16 -44.09
N LYS A 426 -8.24 11.98 -44.13
CA LYS A 426 -8.25 11.07 -45.29
C LYS A 426 -9.49 10.17 -45.35
N VAL A 427 -10.11 9.84 -44.22
CA VAL A 427 -11.37 9.08 -44.19
C VAL A 427 -12.57 9.93 -44.66
N ARG A 428 -12.50 11.27 -44.47
CA ARG A 428 -13.54 12.20 -44.97
C ARG A 428 -13.48 12.43 -46.49
N SER A 429 -12.31 12.30 -47.13
CA SER A 429 -12.20 12.46 -48.60
C SER A 429 -12.63 11.20 -49.36
N LYS A 430 -12.40 10.00 -48.83
CA LYS A 430 -12.83 8.73 -49.46
C LYS A 430 -14.33 8.44 -49.35
N LYS A 431 -15.05 9.03 -48.39
CA LYS A 431 -16.54 8.90 -48.31
C LYS A 431 -17.29 9.80 -49.29
N LYS A 432 -16.68 10.87 -49.82
CA LYS A 432 -17.30 11.74 -50.84
C LYS A 432 -17.15 11.21 -52.27
N SER A 433 -16.21 10.33 -52.55
CA SER A 433 -16.01 9.75 -53.90
C SER A 433 -16.81 8.46 -54.15
N LYS A 434 -17.38 7.84 -53.10
CA LYS A 434 -18.21 6.63 -53.22
C LYS A 434 -19.73 6.88 -53.23
N SER A 435 -20.18 8.12 -53.07
CA SER A 435 -21.60 8.49 -53.15
C SER A 435 -22.00 9.11 -54.49
N ALA A 436 -21.19 8.93 -55.54
CA ALA A 436 -21.43 9.49 -56.88
C ALA A 436 -21.47 8.43 -57.99
N THR A 437 -21.50 7.15 -57.63
CA THR A 437 -21.73 6.02 -58.55
C THR A 437 -22.50 4.95 -57.80
N GLU A 438 -23.80 5.21 -57.64
CA GLU A 438 -24.89 4.24 -57.60
C GLU A 438 -26.19 5.00 -57.91
#